data_AF-A0A957SGD7-F1
#
_entry.id   AF-A0A957SGD7-F1
#
_cell.length_a   1.000
_cell.length_b   1.000
_cell.length_c   1.000
_cell.angle_alpha   90.00
_cell.angle_beta   90.00
_cell.angle_gamma   90.00
#
_symmetry.space_group_name_H-M   'P 1'
#
loop_
_entity.id
_entity.type
_entity.pdbx_description
1 polymer ?
#
loop_
_entity_poly.entity_id
_entity_poly.type
_entity_poly.pdbx_seq_one_letter_code
_entity_poly.pdbx_strand_id
1 'polypeptide(L)'
;LFDGAQIMRYIWIGGGSGLMGALSDSLLGATVQRIYFDDELGQETENPWRRGQPLRAVHGWPWMTNDMVNLWASLVGGMVGILLSWLP
;
A
#
# COMPACT_ATOMS: atom_id res chain seq x y z
N LEU A 1 -10.57 13.97 -28.71
CA LEU A 1 -9.17 13.51 -28.53
C LEU A 1 -8.50 14.48 -27.57
N PHE A 2 -7.77 13.98 -26.56
CA PHE A 2 -7.04 14.84 -25.62
C PHE A 2 -5.91 15.59 -26.32
N ASP A 3 -5.67 16.84 -25.94
CA ASP A 3 -4.49 17.58 -26.39
C ASP A 3 -3.24 17.20 -25.57
N GLY A 4 -2.07 17.66 -26.01
CA GLY A 4 -0.79 17.34 -25.36
C GLY A 4 -0.68 17.86 -23.92
N ALA A 5 -1.31 18.99 -23.60
CA ALA A 5 -1.32 19.54 -22.25
C ALA A 5 -2.17 18.68 -21.31
N GLN A 6 -3.33 18.21 -21.78
CA GLN A 6 -4.18 17.28 -21.03
C GLN A 6 -3.48 15.95 -20.77
N ILE A 7 -2.77 15.41 -21.77
CA ILE A 7 -1.99 14.17 -21.61
C ILE A 7 -0.92 14.36 -20.52
N MET A 8 -0.15 15.46 -20.58
CA MET A 8 0.88 15.73 -19.58
C MET A 8 0.29 15.89 -18.18
N ARG A 9 -0.87 16.56 -18.06
CA ARG A 9 -1.58 16.72 -16.80
C ARG A 9 -2.00 15.38 -16.20
N TYR A 10 -2.53 14.45 -17.00
CA TYR A 10 -2.88 13.12 -16.50
C TYR A 10 -1.68 12.27 -16.12
N ILE A 11 -0.57 12.37 -16.87
CA ILE A 11 0.69 11.70 -16.49
C ILE A 11 1.20 12.25 -15.16
N TRP A 12 1.16 13.57 -14.97
CA TRP A 12 1.58 14.21 -13.73
C TRP A 12 0.72 13.77 -12.53
N ILE A 13 -0.61 13.82 -12.67
CA ILE A 13 -1.54 13.42 -11.62
C ILE A 13 -1.41 11.92 -11.33
N GLY A 14 -1.48 11.08 -12.36
CA GLY A 14 -1.44 9.62 -12.21
C GLY A 14 -0.09 9.12 -11.72
N GLY A 15 1.01 9.65 -12.27
CA GLY A 15 2.36 9.31 -11.86
C GLY A 15 2.67 9.77 -10.43
N GLY A 16 2.33 11.02 -10.08
CA GLY A 16 2.56 11.56 -8.75
C GLY A 16 1.71 10.86 -7.67
N SER A 17 0.42 10.64 -7.93
CA SER A 17 -0.46 9.92 -7.01
C SER A 17 -0.05 8.45 -6.83
N GLY A 18 0.23 7.74 -7.93
CA GLY A 18 0.66 6.35 -7.91
C GLY A 18 1.98 6.16 -7.17
N LEU A 19 2.96 7.03 -7.40
CA LEU A 19 4.24 7.02 -6.69
C LEU A 19 4.05 7.21 -5.19
N MET A 20 3.27 8.21 -4.77
CA MET A 20 3.05 8.47 -3.36
C MET A 20 2.27 7.35 -2.67
N GLY A 21 1.29 6.75 -3.36
CA GLY A 21 0.59 5.56 -2.88
C GLY A 21 1.55 4.39 -2.67
N ALA A 22 2.38 4.05 -3.66
CA ALA A 22 3.33 2.95 -3.58
C ALA A 22 4.41 3.15 -2.49
N LEU A 23 4.90 4.39 -2.31
CA LEU A 23 5.83 4.70 -1.23
C LEU A 23 5.18 4.53 0.15
N SER A 24 3.91 4.93 0.28
CA SER A 24 3.16 4.77 1.52
C SER A 24 2.90 3.30 1.83
N ASP A 25 2.54 2.52 0.82
CA ASP A 25 2.37 1.06 0.91
C ASP A 25 3.64 0.39 1.43
N SER A 26 4.78 0.63 0.79
CA SER A 26 6.07 0.06 1.19
C SER A 26 6.49 0.48 2.60
N LEU A 27 6.27 1.74 2.97
CA LEU A 27 6.61 2.25 4.29
C LEU A 27 5.73 1.60 5.38
N LEU A 28 4.41 1.56 5.18
CA LEU A 28 3.49 0.95 6.14
C LEU A 28 3.69 -0.56 6.23
N GLY A 29 3.91 -1.22 5.09
CA GLY A 29 4.24 -2.64 4.97
C GLY A 29 5.48 -3.02 5.78
N ALA A 30 6.55 -2.24 5.67
CA ALA A 30 7.79 -2.53 6.37
C ALA A 30 7.76 -2.18 7.87
N THR A 31 6.92 -1.24 8.30
CA THR A 31 7.01 -0.67 9.66
C THR A 31 5.92 -1.11 10.61
N VAL A 32 4.67 -1.18 10.15
CA VAL A 32 3.50 -1.36 11.02
C VAL A 32 2.60 -2.53 10.63
N GLN A 33 2.77 -3.08 9.42
CA GLN A 33 2.01 -4.22 8.95
C GLN A 33 2.23 -5.46 9.81
N ARG A 34 1.14 -6.17 10.04
CA ARG A 34 1.10 -7.44 10.76
C ARG A 34 1.78 -8.52 9.94
N ILE A 35 2.85 -9.09 10.48
CA ILE A 35 3.61 -10.20 9.90
C ILE A 35 3.59 -11.39 10.86
N TYR A 36 3.51 -12.57 10.27
CA TYR A 36 3.50 -13.87 10.92
C TYR A 36 4.73 -14.66 10.51
N PHE A 37 5.19 -15.57 11.37
CA PHE A 37 6.26 -16.51 11.02
C PHE A 37 5.68 -17.89 10.86
N ASP A 38 6.13 -18.55 9.82
CA ASP A 38 5.78 -19.91 9.51
C ASP A 38 6.91 -20.84 9.91
N ASP A 39 6.76 -21.51 11.05
CA ASP A 39 7.81 -22.39 11.57
C ASP A 39 8.04 -23.63 10.70
N GLU A 40 7.09 -24.02 9.83
CA GLU A 40 7.26 -25.16 8.91
C GLU A 40 8.07 -24.80 7.65
N LEU A 41 7.85 -23.63 7.05
CA LEU A 41 8.68 -23.17 5.91
C LEU A 41 9.93 -22.39 6.34
N GLY A 42 9.99 -21.95 7.60
CA GLY A 42 11.08 -21.14 8.11
C GLY A 42 11.14 -19.73 7.52
N GLN A 43 9.98 -19.14 7.19
CA GLN A 43 9.90 -17.83 6.56
C GLN A 43 8.76 -16.98 7.14
N GLU A 44 8.86 -15.67 6.92
CA GLU A 44 7.80 -14.71 7.23
C GLU A 44 6.68 -14.73 6.19
N THR A 45 5.47 -14.40 6.63
CA THR A 45 4.29 -14.30 5.78
C THR A 45 3.27 -13.29 6.33
N GLU A 46 2.50 -12.70 5.44
CA GLU A 46 1.40 -11.80 5.78
C GLU A 46 0.12 -12.58 6.14
N ASN A 47 0.03 -13.85 5.76
CA ASN A 47 -1.15 -14.66 5.99
C ASN A 47 -1.16 -15.18 7.45
N PRO A 48 -2.22 -14.92 8.23
CA PRO A 48 -2.31 -15.41 9.61
C PRO A 48 -2.45 -16.94 9.72
N TRP A 49 -2.70 -17.65 8.62
CA TRP A 49 -3.03 -19.07 8.65
C TRP A 49 -2.25 -19.88 7.63
N ARG A 50 -1.91 -21.10 8.05
CA ARG A 50 -1.46 -22.17 7.16
C ARG A 50 -2.37 -23.38 7.30
N ARG A 51 -3.01 -23.81 6.21
CA ARG A 51 -3.82 -25.05 6.16
C ARG A 51 -4.80 -25.17 7.36
N GLY A 52 -5.36 -24.04 7.80
CA GLY A 52 -6.30 -23.96 8.93
C GLY A 52 -5.67 -23.83 10.32
N GLN A 53 -4.34 -23.80 10.45
CA GLN A 53 -3.64 -23.55 11.71
C GLN A 53 -3.15 -22.09 11.80
N PRO A 54 -3.32 -21.42 12.96
CA PRO A 54 -2.88 -20.04 13.13
C PRO A 54 -1.36 -19.98 13.24
N LEU A 55 -0.76 -19.00 12.58
CA LEU A 55 0.67 -18.71 12.66
C LEU A 55 0.97 -17.73 13.80
N ARG A 56 2.20 -17.78 14.31
CA ARG A 56 2.64 -16.84 15.37
C ARG A 56 2.89 -15.46 14.78
N ALA A 57 2.39 -14.42 15.43
CA ALA A 57 2.70 -13.05 15.05
C ALA A 57 4.12 -12.68 15.46
N VAL A 58 4.86 -12.01 14.57
CA VAL A 58 6.24 -11.57 14.80
C VAL A 58 6.27 -10.10 15.19
N HIS A 59 5.63 -9.25 14.38
CA HIS A 59 5.59 -7.80 14.59
C HIS A 59 4.36 -7.18 13.92
N GLY A 60 4.28 -5.85 14.00
CA GLY A 60 3.17 -5.06 13.47
C GLY A 60 1.92 -5.09 14.33
N TRP A 61 0.99 -4.19 14.04
CA TRP A 61 -0.23 -4.04 14.81
C TRP A 61 -1.29 -5.08 14.42
N PRO A 62 -2.03 -5.67 15.37
CA PRO A 62 -3.01 -6.72 15.07
C PRO A 62 -4.08 -6.33 14.04
N TRP A 63 -4.41 -5.04 13.93
CA TRP A 63 -5.39 -4.52 13.00
C TRP A 63 -4.78 -4.06 11.67
N MET A 64 -3.45 -3.94 11.56
CA MET A 64 -2.79 -3.46 10.35
C MET A 64 -2.47 -4.64 9.41
N THR A 65 -3.49 -5.16 8.75
CA THR A 65 -3.36 -6.23 7.73
C THR A 65 -2.91 -5.66 6.38
N ASN A 66 -2.57 -6.52 5.42
CA ASN A 66 -2.28 -6.13 4.04
C ASN A 66 -3.42 -5.27 3.44
N ASP A 67 -4.69 -5.63 3.72
CA ASP A 67 -5.85 -4.83 3.28
C ASP A 67 -5.87 -3.43 3.89
N MET A 68 -5.48 -3.28 5.16
CA MET A 68 -5.40 -1.95 5.79
C MET A 68 -4.25 -1.14 5.23
N VAL A 69 -3.10 -1.76 4.96
CA VAL A 69 -1.97 -1.09 4.28
C VAL A 69 -2.40 -0.59 2.91
N ASN A 70 -3.04 -1.43 2.10
CA ASN A 70 -3.59 -1.07 0.79
C ASN A 70 -4.61 0.08 0.88
N LEU A 71 -5.48 0.05 1.90
CA LEU A 71 -6.47 1.11 2.13
C LEU A 71 -5.78 2.45 2.38
N TRP A 72 -4.82 2.50 3.33
CA TRP A 72 -4.11 3.74 3.65
C TRP A 72 -3.25 4.22 2.49
N ALA A 73 -2.54 3.33 1.79
CA ALA A 73 -1.78 3.67 0.60
C ALA A 73 -2.66 4.27 -0.50
N SER A 74 -3.84 3.68 -0.72
CA SER A 74 -4.83 4.18 -1.69
C SER A 74 -5.40 5.53 -1.30
N LEU A 75 -5.66 5.76 0.00
CA LEU A 75 -6.12 7.05 0.51
C LEU A 75 -5.06 8.13 0.30
N VAL A 76 -3.78 7.85 0.59
CA VAL A 76 -2.68 8.79 0.35
C VAL A 76 -2.55 9.09 -1.14
N GLY A 77 -2.52 8.06 -2.00
CA GLY A 77 -2.47 8.24 -3.45
C GLY A 77 -3.64 9.08 -3.97
N GLY A 78 -4.87 8.77 -3.52
CA GLY A 78 -6.07 9.52 -3.87
C GLY A 78 -6.01 10.99 -3.44
N MET A 79 -5.59 11.26 -2.19
CA MET A 79 -5.42 12.62 -1.69
C MET A 79 -4.39 13.41 -2.49
N VAL A 80 -3.24 12.79 -2.81
CA VAL A 80 -2.21 13.40 -3.65
C VAL A 80 -2.77 13.67 -5.06
N GLY A 81 -3.49 12.72 -5.65
CA GLY A 81 -4.12 12.88 -6.95
C GLY A 81 -5.10 14.06 -6.99
N ILE A 82 -5.94 14.19 -5.96
CA ILE A 82 -6.81 15.34 -5.77
C ILE A 82 -5.97 16.61 -5.72
N LEU A 83 -4.99 16.71 -4.81
CA LEU A 83 -4.15 17.91 -4.65
C LEU A 83 -3.46 18.31 -5.96
N LEU A 84 -2.85 17.35 -6.67
CA LEU A 84 -2.21 17.61 -7.96
C LEU A 84 -3.21 18.04 -9.04
N SER A 85 -4.47 17.59 -8.96
CA SER A 85 -5.52 18.01 -9.90
C SER A 85 -5.92 19.48 -9.76
N TRP A 86 -5.76 20.08 -8.57
CA TRP A 86 -6.05 21.48 -8.30
C TRP A 86 -4.89 22.42 -8.63
N LEU A 87 -3.69 21.87 -8.87
CA LEU A 87 -2.56 22.66 -9.32
C LEU A 87 -2.75 23.09 -10.80
N PRO A 88 -2.38 24.34 -11.14
CA PRO A 88 -2.54 24.88 -12.47
C PRO A 88 -1.64 24.20 -13.52
#